data_AF-A0A2R2MMM6-F1
#
_entry.id   AF-A0A2R2MMM6-F1
#
_cell.length_a   1.000
_cell.length_b   1.000
_cell.length_c   1.000
_cell.angle_alpha   90.00
_cell.angle_beta   90.00
_cell.angle_gamma   90.00
#
_symmetry.space_group_name_H-M   'P 1'
#
loop_
_entity.id
_entity.type
_entity.pdbx_description
1 polymer ?
#
loop_
_entity_poly.entity_id
_entity_poly.type
_entity_poly.pdbx_seq_one_letter_code
_entity_poly.pdbx_strand_id
1 'polypeptide(L)'
;MDTSKYISDGQKLGYEAEQLREYVAKCEQQYLEREERARVREDERKRQELEVLRLNHELEMEKQELDRKFQREEQQRALEKEHMEIEKMKLQVQLGEQKTKFSASTSGETKVKAPRPKLPAFDENKDDMDAFLDRFERFASSQQWPRESWSVSLSPLLTGKGLQAYSSMPAEEANNYDNLKVALLKRYMLTEEGFRIKFRNCKPDSGETVFQFVARMKRYYQRWKELSEVEDTVESLNDLIIREQFMSTCSNELSVFLKERKPRTVDEMTRLAEQYLEAHSGSPVKGRNNFRVEAIKGSDNVGADYLSRLC
;
A
#
# COMPACT_ATOMS: atom_id res chain seq x y z
N MET A 1 -23.28 -44.94 -36.13
CA MET A 1 -22.38 -46.04 -35.73
C MET A 1 -22.53 -47.17 -36.74
N ASP A 2 -21.43 -47.71 -37.28
CA ASP A 2 -21.45 -48.81 -38.24
C ASP A 2 -20.92 -50.09 -37.59
N THR A 3 -21.84 -50.92 -37.11
CA THR A 3 -21.54 -52.18 -36.40
C THR A 3 -20.95 -53.23 -37.33
N SER A 4 -21.19 -53.12 -38.64
CA SER A 4 -20.64 -54.01 -39.68
C SER A 4 -19.11 -53.98 -39.70
N LYS A 5 -18.51 -52.82 -39.40
CA LYS A 5 -17.07 -52.65 -39.31
C LYS A 5 -16.47 -53.42 -38.14
N TYR A 6 -17.09 -53.33 -36.95
CA TYR A 6 -16.62 -54.05 -35.76
C TYR A 6 -16.80 -55.57 -35.88
N ILE A 7 -17.86 -56.01 -36.56
CA ILE A 7 -18.07 -57.43 -36.89
C ILE A 7 -16.98 -57.92 -37.84
N SER A 8 -16.66 -57.16 -38.90
CA SER A 8 -15.58 -57.52 -39.84
C SER A 8 -14.20 -57.56 -39.17
N ASP A 9 -13.91 -56.59 -38.29
CA ASP A 9 -12.64 -56.53 -37.56
C ASP A 9 -12.52 -57.68 -36.55
N GLY A 10 -13.60 -58.05 -35.86
CA GLY A 10 -13.63 -59.19 -34.95
C GLY A 10 -13.46 -60.54 -35.65
N GLN A 11 -14.06 -60.71 -36.84
CA GLN A 11 -13.89 -61.92 -37.67
C GLN A 11 -12.45 -62.07 -38.17
N LYS A 12 -11.77 -60.96 -38.54
CA LYS A 12 -10.35 -60.98 -38.92
C LYS A 12 -9.41 -61.32 -37.75
N LEU A 13 -9.85 -61.06 -36.52
CA LEU A 13 -9.14 -61.43 -35.30
C LEU A 13 -9.38 -62.89 -34.88
N GLY A 14 -10.19 -63.64 -35.64
CA GLY A 14 -10.50 -65.05 -35.38
C GLY A 14 -11.53 -65.27 -34.27
N TYR A 15 -12.30 -64.24 -33.91
CA TYR A 15 -13.38 -64.40 -32.92
C TYR A 15 -14.59 -65.08 -33.52
N GLU A 16 -15.04 -66.14 -32.86
CA GLU A 16 -16.21 -66.92 -33.25
C GLU A 16 -17.47 -66.44 -32.50
N ALA A 17 -18.64 -66.93 -32.91
CA ALA A 17 -19.99 -66.48 -32.53
C ALA A 17 -20.16 -65.70 -31.21
N GLU A 18 -19.80 -66.26 -30.06
CA GLU A 18 -19.99 -65.62 -28.75
C GLU A 18 -18.92 -64.56 -28.43
N GLN A 19 -17.66 -64.84 -28.78
CA GLN A 19 -16.55 -63.90 -28.64
C GLN A 19 -16.74 -62.67 -29.54
N LEU A 20 -17.32 -62.86 -30.72
CA LEU A 20 -17.62 -61.77 -31.65
C LEU A 20 -18.71 -60.85 -31.08
N ARG A 21 -19.74 -61.41 -30.44
CA ARG A 21 -20.79 -60.62 -29.78
C ARG A 21 -20.24 -59.79 -28.62
N GLU A 22 -19.40 -60.38 -27.77
CA GLU A 22 -18.76 -59.65 -26.66
C GLU A 22 -17.81 -58.57 -27.16
N TYR A 23 -17.02 -58.85 -28.21
CA TYR A 23 -16.13 -57.88 -28.82
C TYR A 23 -16.87 -56.66 -29.38
N VAL A 24 -17.96 -56.89 -30.12
CA VAL A 24 -18.79 -55.82 -30.67
C VAL A 24 -19.44 -55.00 -29.55
N ALA A 25 -20.04 -55.65 -28.55
CA ALA A 25 -20.66 -54.96 -27.41
C ALA A 25 -19.63 -54.10 -26.63
N LYS A 26 -18.40 -54.60 -26.45
CA LYS A 26 -17.32 -53.85 -25.81
C LYS A 26 -16.86 -52.65 -26.65
N CYS A 27 -16.74 -52.82 -27.97
CA CYS A 27 -16.42 -51.73 -28.88
C CYS A 27 -17.53 -50.67 -28.90
N GLU A 28 -18.79 -51.09 -28.81
CA GLU A 28 -19.93 -50.19 -28.74
C GLU A 28 -19.93 -49.37 -27.46
N GLN A 29 -19.73 -50.02 -26.31
CA GLN A 29 -19.62 -49.34 -25.02
C GLN A 29 -18.47 -48.33 -25.02
N GLN A 30 -17.29 -48.70 -25.53
CA GLN A 30 -16.15 -47.79 -25.61
C GLN A 30 -16.39 -46.60 -26.55
N TYR A 31 -17.14 -46.80 -27.64
CA TYR A 31 -17.52 -45.71 -28.53
C TYR A 31 -18.45 -44.71 -27.82
N LEU A 32 -19.48 -45.21 -27.13
CA LEU A 32 -20.42 -44.37 -26.39
C LEU A 32 -19.71 -43.59 -25.26
N GLU A 33 -18.83 -44.23 -24.49
CA GLU A 33 -18.05 -43.55 -23.46
C GLU A 33 -17.13 -42.45 -24.04
N ARG A 34 -16.53 -42.68 -25.22
CA ARG A 34 -15.71 -41.67 -25.89
C ARG A 34 -16.55 -40.49 -26.38
N GLU A 35 -17.76 -40.75 -26.89
CA GLU A 35 -18.69 -39.74 -27.35
C GLU A 35 -19.22 -38.89 -26.19
N GLU A 36 -19.58 -39.52 -25.06
CA GLU A 36 -19.96 -38.81 -23.83
C GLU A 36 -18.80 -37.94 -23.29
N ARG A 37 -17.58 -38.49 -23.20
CA ARG A 37 -16.39 -37.71 -22.79
C ARG A 37 -16.09 -36.55 -23.75
N ALA A 38 -16.37 -36.70 -25.04
CA ALA A 38 -16.23 -35.61 -26.01
C ALA A 38 -17.28 -34.52 -25.76
N ARG A 39 -18.54 -34.90 -25.54
CA ARG A 39 -19.63 -33.96 -25.21
C ARG A 39 -19.38 -33.20 -23.91
N VAL A 40 -18.96 -33.89 -22.85
CA VAL A 40 -18.65 -33.24 -21.56
C VAL A 40 -17.55 -32.19 -21.72
N ARG A 41 -16.47 -32.51 -22.46
CA ARG A 41 -15.39 -31.55 -22.74
C ARG A 41 -15.88 -30.36 -23.56
N GLU A 42 -16.77 -30.58 -24.51
CA GLU A 42 -17.33 -29.49 -25.32
C GLU A 42 -18.24 -28.58 -24.48
N ASP A 43 -19.08 -29.15 -23.62
CA ASP A 43 -19.94 -28.40 -22.71
C ASP A 43 -19.14 -27.62 -21.66
N GLU A 44 -18.06 -28.22 -21.14
CA GLU A 44 -17.14 -27.54 -20.22
C GLU A 44 -16.44 -26.36 -20.91
N ARG A 45 -15.97 -26.54 -22.15
CA ARG A 45 -15.40 -25.45 -22.94
C ARG A 45 -16.41 -24.32 -23.17
N LYS A 46 -17.66 -24.64 -23.52
CA LYS A 46 -18.73 -23.63 -23.69
C LYS A 46 -19.00 -22.88 -22.39
N ARG A 47 -18.98 -23.57 -21.23
CA ARG A 47 -19.14 -22.93 -19.91
C ARG A 47 -17.99 -21.97 -19.61
N GLN A 48 -16.75 -22.39 -19.87
CA GLN A 48 -15.57 -21.52 -19.68
C GLN A 48 -15.62 -20.31 -20.61
N GLU A 49 -16.00 -20.48 -21.88
CA GLU A 49 -16.17 -19.37 -22.83
C GLU A 49 -17.25 -18.37 -22.36
N LEU A 50 -18.39 -18.86 -21.88
CA LEU A 50 -19.45 -18.02 -21.30
C LEU A 50 -18.99 -17.28 -20.04
N GLU A 51 -18.19 -17.92 -19.19
CA GLU A 51 -17.65 -17.31 -17.97
C GLU A 51 -16.64 -16.21 -18.28
N VAL A 52 -15.72 -16.44 -19.21
CA VAL A 52 -14.78 -15.42 -19.71
C VAL A 52 -15.53 -14.25 -20.32
N LEU A 53 -16.59 -14.51 -21.10
CA LEU A 53 -17.41 -13.46 -21.69
C LEU A 53 -18.11 -12.62 -20.62
N ARG A 54 -18.64 -13.25 -19.56
CA ARG A 54 -19.25 -12.54 -18.41
C ARG A 54 -18.23 -11.68 -17.67
N LEU A 55 -17.05 -12.22 -17.37
CA LEU A 55 -15.98 -11.48 -16.67
C LEU A 55 -15.49 -10.28 -17.50
N ASN A 56 -15.34 -10.44 -18.81
CA ASN A 56 -14.96 -9.35 -19.70
C ASN A 56 -16.02 -8.24 -19.70
N HIS A 57 -17.30 -8.59 -19.74
CA HIS A 57 -18.38 -7.62 -19.68
C HIS A 57 -18.40 -6.88 -18.33
N GLU A 58 -18.18 -7.59 -17.22
CA GLU A 58 -18.10 -6.99 -15.88
C GLU A 58 -16.92 -6.00 -15.77
N LEU A 59 -15.74 -6.39 -16.27
CA LEU A 59 -14.55 -5.53 -16.30
C LEU A 59 -14.76 -4.27 -17.16
N GLU A 60 -15.47 -4.40 -18.30
CA GLU A 60 -15.83 -3.24 -19.12
C GLU A 60 -16.77 -2.28 -18.39
N MET A 61 -17.77 -2.81 -17.69
CA MET A 61 -18.70 -1.99 -16.91
C MET A 61 -17.99 -1.28 -15.75
N GLU A 62 -17.10 -1.97 -15.03
CA GLU A 62 -16.29 -1.37 -13.95
C GLU A 62 -15.38 -0.26 -14.49
N LYS A 63 -14.73 -0.49 -15.63
CA LYS A 63 -13.90 0.52 -16.30
C LYS A 63 -14.73 1.76 -16.69
N GLN A 64 -15.93 1.56 -17.23
CA GLN A 64 -16.84 2.66 -17.58
C GLN A 64 -17.30 3.44 -16.34
N GLU A 65 -17.58 2.75 -15.22
CA GLU A 65 -17.93 3.44 -13.97
C GLU A 65 -16.78 4.24 -13.40
N LEU A 66 -15.56 3.71 -13.46
CA LEU A 66 -14.37 4.41 -13.00
C LEU A 66 -14.10 5.67 -13.84
N ASP A 67 -14.22 5.57 -15.16
CA ASP A 67 -14.08 6.71 -16.07
C ASP A 67 -15.16 7.78 -15.79
N ARG A 68 -16.42 7.37 -15.59
CA ARG A 68 -17.50 8.30 -15.21
C ARG A 68 -17.24 8.96 -13.86
N LYS A 69 -16.70 8.23 -12.89
CA LYS A 69 -16.36 8.76 -11.57
C LYS A 69 -15.23 9.78 -11.68
N PHE A 70 -14.19 9.47 -12.44
CA PHE A 70 -13.08 10.37 -12.70
C PHE A 70 -13.54 11.67 -13.36
N GLN A 71 -14.40 11.59 -14.39
CA GLN A 71 -14.98 12.76 -15.05
C GLN A 71 -15.82 13.62 -14.08
N ARG A 72 -16.62 13.01 -13.20
CA ARG A 72 -17.38 13.74 -12.18
C ARG A 72 -16.47 14.43 -11.17
N GLU A 73 -15.41 13.77 -10.72
CA GLU A 73 -14.43 14.38 -9.81
C GLU A 73 -13.69 15.56 -10.47
N GLU A 74 -13.34 15.45 -11.75
CA GLU A 74 -12.77 16.59 -12.49
C GLU A 74 -13.76 17.75 -12.66
N GLN A 75 -15.01 17.47 -13.03
CA GLN A 75 -16.06 18.49 -13.12
C GLN A 75 -16.30 19.18 -11.77
N GLN A 76 -16.34 18.41 -10.67
CA GLN A 76 -16.48 18.95 -9.33
C GLN A 76 -15.32 19.88 -8.97
N ARG A 77 -14.07 19.48 -9.26
CA ARG A 77 -12.88 20.33 -9.05
C ARG A 77 -12.90 21.59 -9.91
N ALA A 78 -13.42 21.52 -11.14
CA ALA A 78 -13.57 22.69 -12.00
C ALA A 78 -14.61 23.67 -11.43
N LEU A 79 -15.78 23.16 -11.01
CA LEU A 79 -16.82 23.96 -10.37
C LEU A 79 -16.34 24.58 -9.04
N GLU A 80 -15.58 23.84 -8.24
CA GLU A 80 -14.97 24.37 -7.01
C GLU A 80 -13.98 25.49 -7.30
N LYS A 81 -13.15 25.36 -8.36
CA LYS A 81 -12.26 26.45 -8.81
C LYS A 81 -13.05 27.67 -9.25
N GLU A 82 -14.10 27.49 -10.05
CA GLU A 82 -14.95 28.59 -10.49
C GLU A 82 -15.66 29.28 -9.31
N HIS A 83 -16.17 28.50 -8.35
CA HIS A 83 -16.77 29.03 -7.13
C HIS A 83 -15.76 29.83 -6.29
N MET A 84 -14.53 29.33 -6.15
CA MET A 84 -13.44 30.04 -5.48
C MET A 84 -13.08 31.35 -6.19
N GLU A 85 -13.10 31.40 -7.52
CA GLU A 85 -12.86 32.62 -8.29
C GLU A 85 -14.00 33.65 -8.10
N ILE A 86 -15.25 33.22 -8.13
CA ILE A 86 -16.41 34.08 -7.84
C ILE A 86 -16.33 34.63 -6.41
N GLU A 87 -15.99 33.81 -5.43
CA GLU A 87 -15.84 34.22 -4.04
C GLU A 87 -14.70 35.23 -3.87
N LYS A 88 -13.57 35.01 -4.56
CA LYS A 88 -12.46 35.98 -4.62
C LYS A 88 -12.90 37.31 -5.23
N MET A 89 -13.65 37.30 -6.33
CA MET A 89 -14.19 38.52 -6.95
C MET A 89 -15.16 39.25 -6.01
N LYS A 90 -16.04 38.53 -5.29
CA LYS A 90 -16.95 39.13 -4.29
C LYS A 90 -16.18 39.80 -3.15
N LEU A 91 -15.14 39.16 -2.63
CA LEU A 91 -14.27 39.74 -1.60
C LEU A 91 -13.54 40.99 -2.12
N GLN A 92 -13.09 40.96 -3.38
CA GLN A 92 -12.35 42.06 -4.00
C GLN A 92 -13.25 43.29 -4.22
N VAL A 93 -14.54 43.09 -4.53
CA VAL A 93 -15.56 44.16 -4.59
C VAL A 93 -15.83 44.73 -3.19
N GLN A 94 -15.97 43.89 -2.15
CA GLN A 94 -16.10 44.35 -0.76
C GLN A 94 -14.87 45.13 -0.24
N LEU A 95 -13.67 44.73 -0.65
CA LEU A 95 -12.42 45.45 -0.35
C LEU A 95 -12.29 46.77 -1.14
N GLY A 96 -12.94 46.87 -2.29
CA GLY A 96 -13.06 48.12 -3.07
C GLY A 96 -13.95 49.16 -2.38
N GLU A 97 -14.99 48.72 -1.67
CA GLU A 97 -15.89 49.62 -0.91
C GLU A 97 -15.26 50.16 0.38
N GLN A 98 -14.24 49.50 0.95
CA GLN A 98 -13.49 49.97 2.13
C GLN A 98 -12.26 50.83 1.80
N LYS A 99 -11.89 50.99 0.52
CA LYS A 99 -10.71 51.76 0.09
C LYS A 99 -10.99 53.23 -0.24
N THR A 100 -12.01 53.83 0.38
CA THR A 100 -12.19 55.29 0.44
C THR A 100 -12.21 55.77 1.89
N LYS A 101 -11.19 55.42 2.68
CA LYS A 101 -10.73 56.20 3.84
C LYS A 101 -9.39 55.65 4.32
N PHE A 102 -8.48 56.58 4.58
CA PHE A 102 -7.11 56.43 5.11
C PHE A 102 -6.01 56.16 4.09
N SER A 103 -5.44 57.27 3.62
CA SER A 103 -4.01 57.42 3.37
C SER A 103 -3.38 58.11 4.58
N ALA A 104 -2.28 57.56 5.12
CA ALA A 104 -1.03 58.29 5.34
C ALA A 104 0.02 57.38 6.02
N SER A 105 1.13 57.21 5.29
CA SER A 105 2.54 56.98 5.69
C SER A 105 2.89 56.24 6.99
N THR A 106 3.86 55.33 6.93
CA THR A 106 5.25 55.58 7.41
C THR A 106 6.18 54.46 6.92
N SER A 107 7.32 54.85 6.37
CA SER A 107 8.48 54.03 6.04
C SER A 107 9.13 53.42 7.28
N GLY A 108 9.27 52.10 7.30
CA GLY A 108 10.04 51.36 8.31
C GLY A 108 10.24 49.92 7.84
N GLU A 109 11.46 49.43 7.92
CA GLU A 109 11.94 48.14 7.42
C GLU A 109 10.95 47.00 7.68
N THR A 110 10.46 46.39 6.61
CA THR A 110 9.47 45.32 6.66
C THR A 110 10.12 44.02 7.14
N LYS A 111 10.08 43.77 8.45
CA LYS A 111 10.01 42.40 8.95
C LYS A 111 8.78 41.76 8.30
N VAL A 112 9.00 40.80 7.39
CA VAL A 112 7.93 40.02 6.76
C VAL A 112 7.08 39.41 7.88
N LYS A 113 5.85 39.90 8.06
CA LYS A 113 4.91 39.34 9.04
C LYS A 113 4.53 37.95 8.53
N ALA A 114 4.89 36.91 9.27
CA ALA A 114 4.50 35.54 8.96
C ALA A 114 2.96 35.45 8.85
N PRO A 115 2.42 34.89 7.75
CA PRO A 115 0.99 34.71 7.59
C PRO A 115 0.38 33.86 8.71
N ARG A 116 -0.83 34.19 9.17
CA ARG A 116 -1.51 33.41 10.21
C ARG A 116 -2.45 32.37 9.57
N PRO A 117 -2.23 31.06 9.74
CA PRO A 117 -3.14 30.06 9.24
C PRO A 117 -4.48 30.10 9.96
N LYS A 118 -5.57 30.09 9.19
CA LYS A 118 -6.92 29.82 9.69
C LYS A 118 -7.20 28.32 9.75
N LEU A 119 -6.24 27.55 10.24
CA LEU A 119 -6.35 26.11 10.44
C LEU A 119 -6.58 25.83 11.93
N PRO A 120 -7.39 24.81 12.29
CA PRO A 120 -7.43 24.32 13.66
C PRO A 120 -6.02 23.88 14.11
N ALA A 121 -5.74 24.04 15.40
CA ALA A 121 -4.56 23.46 16.00
C ALA A 121 -4.62 21.93 15.92
N PHE A 122 -3.45 21.29 15.82
CA PHE A 122 -3.29 19.85 15.80
C PHE A 122 -3.78 19.23 17.11
N ASP A 123 -4.62 18.19 17.02
CA ASP A 123 -5.10 17.39 18.16
C ASP A 123 -4.50 15.98 18.10
N GLU A 124 -3.60 15.65 19.03
CA GLU A 124 -2.92 14.35 19.10
C GLU A 124 -3.85 13.13 19.19
N ASN A 125 -5.08 13.33 19.66
CA ASN A 125 -6.03 12.23 19.85
C ASN A 125 -6.88 11.96 18.61
N LYS A 126 -6.89 12.89 17.64
CA LYS A 126 -7.78 12.83 16.47
C LYS A 126 -7.04 12.96 15.15
N ASP A 127 -5.93 13.68 15.14
CA ASP A 127 -5.19 14.01 13.93
C ASP A 127 -3.95 13.12 13.76
N ASP A 128 -3.69 12.71 12.52
CA ASP A 128 -2.43 12.08 12.12
C ASP A 128 -1.45 13.17 11.66
N MET A 129 -0.26 13.24 12.27
CA MET A 129 0.70 14.32 12.03
C MET A 129 1.13 14.43 10.55
N ASP A 130 1.28 13.32 9.83
CA ASP A 130 1.64 13.34 8.40
C ASP A 130 0.51 13.99 7.56
N ALA A 131 -0.74 13.60 7.80
CA ALA A 131 -1.91 14.17 7.13
C ALA A 131 -2.14 15.64 7.51
N PHE A 132 -1.89 16.00 8.77
CA PHE A 132 -1.97 17.39 9.23
C PHE A 132 -0.94 18.27 8.53
N LEU A 133 0.30 17.79 8.40
CA LEU A 133 1.35 18.49 7.67
C LEU A 133 1.00 18.63 6.19
N ASP A 134 0.55 17.58 5.51
CA ASP A 134 0.10 17.66 4.10
C ASP A 134 -1.02 18.71 3.92
N ARG A 135 -2.01 18.73 4.82
CA ARG A 135 -3.07 19.77 4.83
C ARG A 135 -2.49 21.18 4.97
N PHE A 136 -1.55 21.37 5.90
CA PHE A 136 -0.87 22.65 6.09
C PHE A 136 -0.08 23.06 4.84
N GLU A 137 0.69 22.16 4.23
CA GLU A 137 1.50 22.44 3.04
C GLU A 137 0.63 22.84 1.85
N ARG A 138 -0.48 22.13 1.63
CA ARG A 138 -1.47 22.50 0.59
C ARG A 138 -2.10 23.86 0.85
N PHE A 139 -2.43 24.15 2.11
CA PHE A 139 -2.99 25.45 2.49
C PHE A 139 -1.98 26.58 2.25
N ALA A 140 -0.76 26.45 2.76
CA ALA A 140 0.30 27.44 2.59
C ALA A 140 0.66 27.67 1.11
N SER A 141 0.72 26.58 0.33
CA SER A 141 0.98 26.65 -1.12
C SER A 141 -0.14 27.36 -1.89
N SER A 142 -1.40 27.05 -1.59
CA SER A 142 -2.55 27.70 -2.26
C SER A 142 -2.63 29.19 -1.96
N GLN A 143 -2.16 29.61 -0.77
CA GLN A 143 -2.06 31.01 -0.36
C GLN A 143 -0.73 31.67 -0.79
N GLN A 144 0.15 30.95 -1.50
CA GLN A 144 1.44 31.44 -2.01
C GLN A 144 2.35 32.00 -0.90
N TRP A 145 2.39 31.34 0.26
CA TRP A 145 3.24 31.78 1.35
C TRP A 145 4.72 31.51 1.07
N PRO A 146 5.64 32.44 1.37
CA PRO A 146 7.08 32.20 1.29
C PRO A 146 7.48 31.04 2.20
N ARG A 147 8.28 30.08 1.71
CA ARG A 147 8.65 28.86 2.44
C ARG A 147 9.31 29.16 3.79
N GLU A 148 10.04 30.27 3.87
CA GLU A 148 10.74 30.78 5.06
C GLU A 148 9.77 31.17 6.18
N SER A 149 8.52 31.49 5.82
CA SER A 149 7.47 31.84 6.80
C SER A 149 6.71 30.63 7.34
N TRP A 150 6.83 29.46 6.70
CA TRP A 150 5.98 28.30 6.99
C TRP A 150 6.19 27.77 8.41
N SER A 151 7.43 27.74 8.91
CA SER A 151 7.70 27.31 10.28
C SER A 151 7.01 28.22 11.31
N VAL A 152 7.18 29.54 11.17
CA VAL A 152 6.59 30.53 12.07
C VAL A 152 5.06 30.48 12.03
N SER A 153 4.49 30.16 10.86
CA SER A 153 3.06 29.96 10.68
C SER A 153 2.56 28.63 11.27
N LEU A 154 3.36 27.57 11.23
CA LEU A 154 3.01 26.24 11.74
C LEU A 154 3.09 26.17 13.27
N SER A 155 4.06 26.84 13.89
CA SER A 155 4.34 26.71 15.33
C SER A 155 3.13 26.95 16.26
N PRO A 156 2.22 27.91 16.00
CA PRO A 156 1.05 28.13 16.85
C PRO A 156 -0.02 27.04 16.73
N LEU A 157 0.06 26.20 15.68
CA LEU A 157 -0.85 25.10 15.46
C LEU A 157 -0.38 23.81 16.13
N LEU A 158 0.88 23.74 16.58
CA LEU A 158 1.43 22.56 17.23
C LEU A 158 0.99 22.51 18.70
N THR A 159 0.68 21.31 19.16
CA THR A 159 0.34 21.02 20.56
C THR A 159 1.13 19.82 21.05
N GLY A 160 1.07 19.53 22.35
CA GLY A 160 1.62 18.30 22.94
C GLY A 160 3.09 18.02 22.59
N LYS A 161 3.36 16.80 22.10
CA LYS A 161 4.67 16.30 21.67
C LYS A 161 5.24 17.09 20.49
N GLY A 162 4.39 17.59 19.59
CA GLY A 162 4.80 18.39 18.44
C GLY A 162 5.33 19.75 18.87
N LEU A 163 4.65 20.40 19.82
CA LEU A 163 5.13 21.63 20.43
C LEU A 163 6.43 21.39 21.22
N GLN A 164 6.53 20.29 21.96
CA GLN A 164 7.77 19.92 22.65
C GLN A 164 8.94 19.73 21.67
N ALA A 165 8.70 19.10 20.52
CA ALA A 165 9.73 18.94 19.49
C ALA A 165 10.19 20.31 18.95
N TYR A 166 9.25 21.20 18.63
CA TYR A 166 9.57 22.56 18.21
C TYR A 166 10.40 23.31 19.26
N SER A 167 10.00 23.27 20.54
CA SER A 167 10.70 23.97 21.63
C SER A 167 12.07 23.37 21.98
N SER A 168 12.34 22.12 21.61
CA SER A 168 13.62 21.45 21.90
C SER A 168 14.68 21.66 20.81
N MET A 169 14.28 22.21 19.65
CA MET A 169 15.18 22.51 18.55
C MET A 169 15.91 23.85 18.77
N PRO A 170 17.16 23.99 18.30
CA PRO A 170 17.80 25.30 18.20
C PRO A 170 16.95 26.28 17.39
N ALA A 171 16.89 27.55 17.79
CA ALA A 171 15.99 28.53 17.17
C ALA A 171 16.20 28.68 15.65
N GLU A 172 17.44 28.58 15.18
CA GLU A 172 17.79 28.64 13.75
C GLU A 172 17.22 27.45 12.97
N GLU A 173 17.32 26.24 13.52
CA GLU A 173 16.76 25.03 12.92
C GLU A 173 15.24 25.02 12.99
N ALA A 174 14.67 25.44 14.12
CA ALA A 174 13.23 25.49 14.33
C ALA A 174 12.54 26.42 13.33
N ASN A 175 13.18 27.53 12.94
CA ASN A 175 12.64 28.49 11.97
C ASN A 175 12.75 28.02 10.51
N ASN A 176 13.47 26.93 10.23
CA ASN A 176 13.46 26.28 8.93
C ASN A 176 12.35 25.22 8.88
N TYR A 177 11.40 25.37 7.95
CA TYR A 177 10.26 24.47 7.85
C TYR A 177 10.66 23.01 7.55
N ASP A 178 11.66 22.77 6.71
CA ASP A 178 12.08 21.43 6.34
C ASP A 178 12.69 20.69 7.53
N ASN A 179 13.50 21.39 8.32
CA ASN A 179 14.06 20.85 9.57
C ASN A 179 12.95 20.58 10.60
N LEU A 180 12.03 21.54 10.78
CA LEU A 180 10.88 21.36 11.68
C LEU A 180 10.00 20.17 11.26
N LYS A 181 9.71 20.04 9.96
CA LYS A 181 8.96 18.91 9.40
C LYS A 181 9.65 17.59 9.74
N VAL A 182 10.96 17.48 9.49
CA VAL A 182 11.72 16.26 9.82
C VAL A 182 11.67 15.96 11.32
N ALA A 183 11.82 16.96 12.19
CA ALA A 183 11.76 16.78 13.64
C ALA A 183 10.36 16.33 14.11
N LEU A 184 9.30 16.93 13.57
CA LEU A 184 7.92 16.53 13.85
C LEU A 184 7.66 15.10 13.39
N LEU A 185 8.01 14.76 12.14
CA LEU A 185 7.86 13.42 11.62
C LEU A 185 8.59 12.40 12.51
N LYS A 186 9.84 12.66 12.90
CA LYS A 186 10.60 11.80 13.83
C LYS A 186 9.92 11.67 15.19
N ARG A 187 9.44 12.78 15.78
CA ARG A 187 8.78 12.77 17.11
C ARG A 187 7.51 11.91 17.14
N TYR A 188 6.79 11.84 16.04
CA TYR A 188 5.58 11.01 15.89
C TYR A 188 5.86 9.63 15.28
N MET A 189 7.13 9.19 15.25
CA MET A 189 7.55 7.92 14.67
C MET A 189 7.06 7.76 13.23
N LEU A 190 7.12 8.83 12.44
CA LEU A 190 6.83 8.83 11.00
C LEU A 190 8.14 8.59 10.23
N THR A 191 8.85 7.54 10.61
CA THR A 191 10.03 6.99 9.93
C THR A 191 9.62 5.81 9.04
N GLU A 192 10.52 5.31 8.20
CA GLU A 192 10.31 4.07 7.43
C GLU A 192 9.69 2.96 8.31
N GLU A 193 10.38 2.62 9.41
CA GLU A 193 9.95 1.59 10.36
C GLU A 193 8.62 1.95 11.05
N GLY A 194 8.41 3.23 11.36
CA GLY A 194 7.18 3.67 11.99
C GLY A 194 5.96 3.57 11.07
N PHE A 195 6.09 3.92 9.79
CA PHE A 195 5.04 3.72 8.79
C PHE A 195 4.81 2.24 8.49
N ARG A 196 5.86 1.42 8.45
CA ARG A 196 5.73 -0.05 8.37
C ARG A 196 4.88 -0.59 9.51
N ILE A 197 5.21 -0.24 10.76
CA ILE A 197 4.47 -0.68 11.96
C ILE A 197 3.01 -0.20 11.88
N LYS A 198 2.77 1.05 11.50
CA LYS A 198 1.41 1.59 11.33
C LYS A 198 0.63 0.86 10.24
N PHE A 199 1.26 0.51 9.12
CA PHE A 199 0.64 -0.26 8.04
C PHE A 199 0.27 -1.68 8.49
N ARG A 200 1.23 -2.41 9.09
CA ARG A 200 1.03 -3.80 9.55
C ARG A 200 -0.01 -3.92 10.68
N ASN A 201 -0.04 -2.94 11.59
CA ASN A 201 -0.93 -2.95 12.76
C ASN A 201 -2.20 -2.12 12.56
N CYS A 202 -2.47 -1.64 11.35
CA CYS A 202 -3.62 -0.79 11.06
C CYS A 202 -4.93 -1.51 11.38
N LYS A 203 -5.82 -0.86 12.16
CA LYS A 203 -7.17 -1.36 12.48
C LYS A 203 -8.18 -0.23 12.24
N PRO A 204 -9.43 -0.56 11.87
CA PRO A 204 -10.49 0.45 11.71
C PRO A 204 -10.75 1.17 13.02
N ASP A 205 -10.86 2.49 12.97
CA ASP A 205 -11.21 3.30 14.14
C ASP A 205 -12.73 3.34 14.35
N SER A 206 -13.16 3.67 15.58
CA SER A 206 -14.59 3.79 15.89
C SER A 206 -15.24 4.90 15.06
N GLY A 207 -16.22 4.55 14.23
CA GLY A 207 -16.91 5.49 13.34
C GLY A 207 -16.20 5.75 11.99
N GLU A 208 -15.08 5.08 11.73
CA GLU A 208 -14.39 5.17 10.43
C GLU A 208 -15.12 4.34 9.36
N THR A 209 -15.34 4.93 8.19
CA THR A 209 -15.88 4.20 7.04
C THR A 209 -14.82 3.30 6.40
N VAL A 210 -15.24 2.24 5.70
CA VAL A 210 -14.30 1.34 4.98
C VAL A 210 -13.42 2.12 4.00
N PHE A 211 -13.98 3.12 3.32
CA PHE A 211 -13.22 3.98 2.41
C PHE A 211 -12.10 4.74 3.12
N GLN A 212 -12.40 5.37 4.27
CA GLN A 212 -11.41 6.10 5.07
C GLN A 212 -10.32 5.16 5.60
N PHE A 213 -10.71 3.98 6.08
CA PHE A 213 -9.77 2.98 6.58
C PHE A 213 -8.79 2.52 5.47
N VAL A 214 -9.30 2.15 4.29
CA VAL A 214 -8.46 1.72 3.16
C VAL A 214 -7.59 2.88 2.66
N ALA A 215 -8.10 4.10 2.60
CA ALA A 215 -7.31 5.27 2.22
C ALA A 215 -6.15 5.54 3.20
N ARG A 216 -6.40 5.42 4.51
CA ARG A 216 -5.39 5.55 5.56
C ARG A 216 -4.33 4.44 5.46
N MET A 217 -4.75 3.19 5.27
CA MET A 217 -3.85 2.07 5.06
C MET A 217 -2.96 2.26 3.81
N LYS A 218 -3.55 2.68 2.68
CA LYS A 218 -2.80 3.03 1.46
C LYS A 218 -1.78 4.13 1.70
N ARG A 219 -2.14 5.16 2.48
CA ARG A 219 -1.21 6.24 2.84
C ARG A 219 -0.01 5.69 3.62
N TYR A 220 -0.22 4.86 4.64
CA TYR A 220 0.89 4.28 5.41
C TYR A 220 1.81 3.43 4.53
N TYR A 221 1.26 2.60 3.65
CA TYR A 221 2.05 1.82 2.70
C TYR A 221 2.89 2.71 1.77
N GLN A 222 2.26 3.72 1.17
CA GLN A 222 2.93 4.62 0.24
C GLN A 222 4.08 5.39 0.92
N ARG A 223 3.86 5.88 2.15
CA ARG A 223 4.90 6.57 2.92
C ARG A 223 6.02 5.64 3.36
N TRP A 224 5.70 4.40 3.73
CA TRP A 224 6.72 3.38 4.01
C TRP A 224 7.58 3.11 2.75
N LYS A 225 6.95 2.88 1.59
CA LYS A 225 7.64 2.71 0.31
C LYS A 225 8.55 3.89 -0.03
N GLU A 226 8.03 5.12 0.05
CA GLU A 226 8.80 6.34 -0.23
C GLU A 226 10.04 6.49 0.67
N LEU A 227 9.89 6.21 1.97
CA LEU A 227 10.97 6.33 2.94
C LEU A 227 11.94 5.15 2.92
N SER A 228 11.57 4.03 2.30
CA SER A 228 12.46 2.87 2.11
C SER A 228 13.49 3.10 1.01
N GLU A 229 13.37 4.20 0.25
CA GLU A 229 14.26 4.57 -0.88
C GLU A 229 14.38 3.45 -1.94
N VAL A 230 13.34 2.62 -2.08
CA VAL A 230 13.27 1.58 -3.11
C VAL A 230 12.76 2.15 -4.42
N GLU A 231 13.23 1.60 -5.53
CA GLU A 231 12.72 1.97 -6.86
C GLU A 231 11.24 1.57 -7.00
N ASP A 232 10.50 2.28 -7.85
CA ASP A 232 9.09 1.97 -8.13
C ASP A 232 8.95 0.83 -9.15
N THR A 233 9.54 -0.32 -8.81
CA THR A 233 9.51 -1.54 -9.62
C THR A 233 8.96 -2.70 -8.80
N VAL A 234 8.30 -3.65 -9.46
CA VAL A 234 7.70 -4.82 -8.79
C VAL A 234 8.78 -5.61 -8.06
N GLU A 235 9.96 -5.72 -8.66
CA GLU A 235 11.13 -6.39 -8.13
C GLU A 235 11.61 -5.74 -6.83
N SER A 236 11.76 -4.41 -6.81
CA SER A 236 12.20 -3.69 -5.60
C SER A 236 11.18 -3.76 -4.47
N LEU A 237 9.89 -3.78 -4.81
CA LEU A 237 8.81 -3.95 -3.83
C LEU A 237 8.80 -5.37 -3.26
N ASN A 238 9.00 -6.40 -4.09
CA ASN A 238 9.15 -7.77 -3.61
C ASN A 238 10.32 -7.89 -2.64
N ASP A 239 11.46 -7.28 -2.98
CA ASP A 239 12.63 -7.25 -2.12
C ASP A 239 12.34 -6.56 -0.78
N LEU A 240 11.66 -5.42 -0.79
CA LEU A 240 11.25 -4.72 0.44
C LEU A 240 10.41 -5.61 1.35
N ILE A 241 9.39 -6.27 0.80
CA ILE A 241 8.47 -7.11 1.56
C ILE A 241 9.17 -8.36 2.11
N ILE A 242 10.03 -9.02 1.32
CA ILE A 242 10.77 -10.21 1.76
C ILE A 242 11.78 -9.85 2.85
N ARG A 243 12.51 -8.75 2.68
CA ARG A 243 13.45 -8.25 3.71
C ARG A 243 12.74 -8.00 5.03
N GLU A 244 11.61 -7.33 4.95
CA GLU A 244 10.78 -7.02 6.10
C GLU A 244 10.26 -8.28 6.81
N GLN A 245 9.73 -9.24 6.03
CA GLN A 245 9.23 -10.49 6.57
C GLN A 245 10.34 -11.26 7.28
N PHE A 246 11.52 -11.39 6.68
CA PHE A 246 12.64 -12.11 7.30
C PHE A 246 13.11 -11.45 8.60
N MET A 247 13.25 -10.12 8.60
CA MET A 247 13.62 -9.35 9.79
C MET A 247 12.57 -9.44 10.92
N SER A 248 11.31 -9.76 10.59
CA SER A 248 10.25 -9.98 11.58
C SER A 248 10.24 -11.41 12.15
N THR A 249 10.77 -12.39 11.41
CA THR A 249 10.75 -13.81 11.80
C THR A 249 12.03 -14.27 12.47
N CYS A 250 13.18 -13.68 12.12
CA CYS A 250 14.45 -14.06 12.74
C CYS A 250 14.54 -13.63 14.21
N SER A 251 15.52 -14.19 14.92
CA SER A 251 15.90 -13.78 16.27
C SER A 251 16.11 -12.27 16.38
N ASN A 252 15.81 -11.71 17.55
CA ASN A 252 15.93 -10.28 17.81
C ASN A 252 17.37 -9.79 17.57
N GLU A 253 18.37 -10.60 17.93
CA GLU A 253 19.79 -10.29 17.76
C GLU A 253 20.17 -10.17 16.28
N LEU A 254 19.72 -11.11 15.44
CA LEU A 254 19.94 -11.05 14.00
C LEU A 254 19.17 -9.89 13.36
N SER A 255 17.92 -9.65 13.79
CA SER A 255 17.11 -8.53 13.31
C SER A 255 17.77 -7.18 13.62
N VAL A 256 18.29 -6.99 14.83
CA VAL A 256 19.04 -5.78 15.23
C VAL A 256 20.29 -5.62 14.37
N PHE A 257 21.09 -6.68 14.21
CA PHE A 257 22.30 -6.67 13.38
C PHE A 257 22.02 -6.25 11.93
N LEU A 258 20.92 -6.73 11.34
CA LEU A 258 20.50 -6.38 9.98
C LEU A 258 19.98 -4.94 9.89
N LYS A 259 19.19 -4.49 10.88
CA LYS A 259 18.69 -3.11 10.94
C LYS A 259 19.81 -2.08 11.06
N GLU A 260 20.90 -2.40 11.76
CA GLU A 260 22.08 -1.54 11.83
C GLU A 260 22.78 -1.39 10.47
N ARG A 261 22.78 -2.45 9.65
CA ARG A 261 23.47 -2.49 8.34
C ARG A 261 22.61 -2.05 7.16
N LYS A 262 21.28 -2.00 7.34
CA LYS A 262 20.29 -1.53 6.35
C LYS A 262 20.49 -2.12 4.95
N PRO A 263 20.43 -3.46 4.79
CA PRO A 263 20.55 -4.10 3.48
C PRO A 263 19.47 -3.60 2.53
N ARG A 264 19.83 -3.29 1.28
CA ARG A 264 18.89 -2.75 0.27
C ARG A 264 18.19 -3.84 -0.52
N THR A 265 18.82 -5.01 -0.66
CA THR A 265 18.29 -6.16 -1.41
C THR A 265 18.19 -7.40 -0.55
N VAL A 266 17.37 -8.37 -0.99
CA VAL A 266 17.25 -9.68 -0.33
C VAL A 266 18.58 -10.43 -0.36
N ASP A 267 19.32 -10.36 -1.46
CA ASP A 267 20.64 -10.98 -1.60
C ASP A 267 21.65 -10.41 -0.60
N GLU A 268 21.67 -9.08 -0.45
CA GLU A 268 22.55 -8.42 0.52
C GLU A 268 22.18 -8.81 1.95
N MET A 269 20.88 -8.80 2.28
CA MET A 269 20.38 -9.22 3.59
C MET A 269 20.78 -10.66 3.89
N THR A 270 20.62 -11.56 2.91
CA THR A 270 20.96 -12.98 3.05
C THR A 270 22.45 -13.15 3.31
N ARG A 271 23.31 -12.51 2.52
CA ARG A 271 24.76 -12.53 2.72
C ARG A 271 25.16 -12.03 4.10
N LEU A 272 24.57 -10.93 4.57
CA LEU A 272 24.83 -10.38 5.90
C LEU A 272 24.35 -11.32 7.02
N ALA A 273 23.19 -11.93 6.85
CA ALA A 273 22.66 -12.89 7.81
C ALA A 273 23.54 -14.14 7.89
N GLU A 274 24.04 -14.64 6.76
CA GLU A 274 24.99 -15.77 6.74
C GLU A 274 26.30 -15.41 7.45
N GLN A 275 26.87 -14.23 7.17
CA GLN A 275 28.07 -13.74 7.87
C GLN A 275 27.86 -13.63 9.37
N TYR A 276 26.69 -13.14 9.80
CA TYR A 276 26.33 -13.09 11.21
C TYR A 276 26.30 -14.50 11.83
N LEU A 277 25.60 -15.44 11.18
CA LEU A 277 25.49 -16.80 11.66
C LEU A 277 26.85 -17.50 11.72
N GLU A 278 27.72 -17.30 10.73
CA GLU A 278 29.08 -17.85 10.72
C GLU A 278 29.92 -17.30 11.86
N ALA A 279 29.88 -15.99 12.10
CA ALA A 279 30.65 -15.34 13.16
C ALA A 279 30.18 -15.74 14.58
N HIS A 280 28.88 -15.97 14.76
CA HIS A 280 28.28 -16.24 16.07
C HIS A 280 28.12 -17.73 16.39
N SER A 281 28.32 -18.62 15.41
CA SER A 281 28.18 -20.09 15.57
C SER A 281 29.46 -20.83 15.96
N GLY A 282 30.42 -20.14 16.61
CA GLY A 282 31.80 -20.57 16.87
C GLY A 282 32.11 -22.10 16.92
N SER A 283 32.95 -22.57 16.00
CA SER A 283 33.69 -23.86 15.92
C SER A 283 32.92 -25.22 16.03
N PRO A 284 33.47 -26.32 15.45
CA PRO A 284 32.67 -27.44 14.91
C PRO A 284 32.43 -28.57 15.92
N VAL A 285 31.37 -28.51 16.71
CA VAL A 285 30.85 -29.71 17.41
C VAL A 285 29.32 -29.75 17.32
N LYS A 286 28.80 -30.98 17.15
CA LYS A 286 27.40 -31.41 17.01
C LYS A 286 26.36 -30.55 17.76
N GLY A 287 26.00 -29.41 17.17
CA GLY A 287 24.95 -28.50 17.67
C GLY A 287 24.50 -27.43 16.66
N ARG A 288 25.14 -27.37 15.47
CA ARG A 288 24.98 -26.32 14.43
C ARG A 288 23.56 -26.16 13.89
N ASN A 289 22.76 -27.22 13.85
CA ASN A 289 21.40 -27.12 13.33
C ASN A 289 20.47 -26.38 14.28
N ASN A 290 20.67 -26.48 15.60
CA ASN A 290 19.77 -25.81 16.55
C ASN A 290 19.98 -24.30 16.56
N PHE A 291 21.23 -23.80 16.65
CA PHE A 291 21.46 -22.34 16.66
C PHE A 291 21.03 -21.65 15.36
N ARG A 292 21.31 -22.24 14.19
CA ARG A 292 20.85 -21.66 12.90
C ARG A 292 19.33 -21.64 12.83
N VAL A 293 18.68 -22.72 13.27
CA VAL A 293 17.22 -22.82 13.26
C VAL A 293 16.60 -21.85 14.28
N GLU A 294 17.16 -21.71 15.47
CA GLU A 294 16.72 -20.76 16.50
C GLU A 294 16.90 -19.31 16.05
N ALA A 295 18.06 -18.99 15.45
CA ALA A 295 18.35 -17.66 14.93
C ALA A 295 17.43 -17.28 13.75
N ILE A 296 16.98 -18.24 12.95
CA ILE A 296 16.04 -18.02 11.83
C ILE A 296 14.58 -18.02 12.29
N LYS A 297 14.20 -18.87 13.24
CA LYS A 297 12.80 -19.03 13.68
C LYS A 297 12.34 -17.95 14.66
N GLY A 298 13.27 -17.29 15.37
CA GLY A 298 12.94 -16.39 16.47
C GLY A 298 12.32 -17.13 17.65
N SER A 299 12.44 -16.59 18.87
CA SER A 299 11.70 -17.11 20.02
C SER A 299 10.22 -16.80 19.83
N ASP A 300 9.38 -17.84 19.81
CA ASP A 300 7.90 -17.81 19.71
C ASP A 300 7.31 -16.51 19.18
N ASN A 301 7.11 -16.55 17.86
CA ASN A 301 6.49 -15.54 17.04
C ASN A 301 5.15 -15.07 17.64
N VAL A 302 5.14 -13.90 18.30
CA VAL A 302 3.89 -13.22 18.70
C VAL A 302 3.05 -12.83 17.46
N GLY A 303 3.61 -12.94 16.25
CA GLY A 303 2.92 -12.79 14.97
C GLY A 303 2.24 -14.06 14.43
N ALA A 304 2.45 -15.25 15.02
CA ALA A 304 1.85 -16.49 14.52
C ALA A 304 0.40 -16.72 15.00
N ASP A 305 -0.17 -15.85 15.84
CA ASP A 305 -1.56 -15.96 16.30
C ASP A 305 -2.59 -15.45 15.28
N TYR A 306 -2.15 -15.08 14.07
CA TYR A 306 -3.03 -14.64 12.97
C TYR A 306 -3.69 -15.77 12.18
N LEU A 307 -3.23 -17.02 12.31
CA LEU A 307 -3.78 -18.17 11.59
C LEU A 307 -4.49 -19.20 12.49
N SER A 308 -4.52 -18.99 13.80
CA SER A 308 -5.14 -19.90 14.78
C SER A 308 -6.61 -19.57 15.11
N ARG A 309 -7.19 -18.49 14.57
CA ARG A 309 -8.57 -18.03 14.88
C ARG A 309 -9.57 -18.11 13.72
N LEU A 310 -9.30 -18.96 12.73
CA LEU A 310 -10.26 -19.34 11.69
C LEU A 310 -10.31 -20.86 11.57
N CYS A 311 -10.88 -21.49 12.60
CA CYS A 311 -11.60 -22.75 12.57
C CYS A 311 -12.72 -22.63 13.60
#